data_AF-A0A7R9ZAU1-F1
#
_entry.id   AF-A0A7R9ZAU1-F1
#
_cell.length_a   1.000
_cell.length_b   1.000
_cell.length_c   1.000
_cell.angle_alpha   90.00
_cell.angle_beta   90.00
_cell.angle_gamma   90.00
#
_symmetry.space_group_name_H-M   'P 1'
#
loop_
_entity.id
_entity.type
_entity.pdbx_description
1 polymer ?
#
loop_
_entity_poly.entity_id
_entity_poly.type
_entity_poly.pdbx_seq_one_letter_code
_entity_poly.pdbx_strand_id
1 'polypeptide(L)'
;SFNFNHGTKSIHKYETKQGRRAMWFRSWTPETDEDRAVILEDALEVSPSWYPWMEKAWSAYGDRPDLGGVSLCRQRLRASDGEVVEKEWSDPFLHRVPGSHGFSPKARHWREFVDWTESVPDLNAVDVDVSGTVTTQWHRDGLDTWEQYWVWWCWGSSLIAGSKSLYNLYVHPPDHAALVRHEMDASTSLVGLKEYEKELNAFPK
;
A
#
# COMPACT_ATOMS: atom_id res chain seq x y z
N SER A 1 27.66 9.71 3.33
CA SER A 1 26.40 10.42 3.65
C SER A 1 25.54 10.45 2.40
N PHE A 2 24.24 10.15 2.51
CA PHE A 2 23.30 10.27 1.39
C PHE A 2 22.85 11.73 1.28
N ASN A 3 23.08 12.37 0.13
CA ASN A 3 22.65 13.74 -0.15
C ASN A 3 21.28 13.73 -0.85
N PHE A 4 20.26 14.29 -0.21
CA PHE A 4 18.89 14.37 -0.74
C PHE A 4 18.57 15.82 -1.10
N ASN A 5 18.63 16.15 -2.38
CA ASN A 5 18.46 17.52 -2.87
C ASN A 5 16.99 17.87 -3.21
N HIS A 6 16.03 17.00 -2.86
CA HIS A 6 14.62 17.12 -3.27
C HIS A 6 13.68 17.52 -2.12
N GLY A 7 14.21 18.11 -1.05
CA GLY A 7 13.42 18.62 0.07
C GLY A 7 14.06 18.40 1.42
N THR A 8 13.25 18.47 2.47
CA THR A 8 13.68 18.25 3.85
C THR A 8 13.91 16.77 4.12
N LYS A 9 14.95 16.48 4.91
CA LYS A 9 15.25 15.14 5.40
C LYS A 9 15.18 15.13 6.93
N SER A 10 14.29 14.32 7.49
CA SER A 10 14.26 14.00 8.92
C SER A 10 14.73 12.56 9.15
N ILE A 11 15.18 12.26 10.36
CA ILE A 11 15.55 10.91 10.79
C ILE A 11 14.82 10.64 12.10
N HIS A 12 14.00 9.59 12.10
CA HIS A 12 13.31 9.08 13.29
C HIS A 12 13.96 7.75 13.67
N LYS A 13 14.50 7.65 14.90
CA LYS A 13 15.19 6.46 15.40
C LYS A 13 14.49 5.94 16.65
N TYR A 14 14.24 4.64 16.68
CA TYR A 14 13.77 3.93 17.88
C TYR A 14 14.94 3.28 18.61
N GLU A 15 14.90 3.26 19.94
CA GLU A 15 15.94 2.64 20.78
C GLU A 15 15.89 1.11 20.74
N THR A 16 14.71 0.54 20.46
CA THR A 16 14.47 -0.90 20.40
C THR A 16 13.81 -1.31 19.09
N LYS A 17 13.96 -2.58 18.69
CA LYS A 17 13.30 -3.15 17.51
C LYS A 17 11.78 -3.14 17.72
N GLN A 18 11.06 -2.46 16.84
CA GLN A 18 9.60 -2.26 16.97
C GLN A 18 8.76 -3.35 16.29
N GLY A 19 9.34 -4.14 15.38
CA GLY A 19 8.58 -5.02 14.48
C GLY A 19 8.12 -4.29 13.22
N ARG A 20 7.76 -5.06 12.19
CA ARG A 20 7.43 -4.52 10.86
C ARG A 20 6.14 -3.70 10.90
N ARG A 21 5.12 -4.23 11.58
CA ARG A 21 3.82 -3.57 11.70
C ARG A 21 3.91 -2.19 12.36
N ALA A 22 4.62 -2.10 13.49
CA ALA A 22 4.81 -0.82 14.17
C ALA A 22 5.62 0.18 13.34
N MET A 23 6.62 -0.29 12.58
CA MET A 23 7.36 0.57 11.64
C MET A 23 6.46 1.13 10.54
N TRP A 24 5.54 0.32 10.01
CA TRP A 24 4.55 0.78 9.03
C TRP A 24 3.63 1.85 9.60
N PHE A 25 2.96 1.57 10.73
CA PHE A 25 1.99 2.49 11.32
C PHE A 25 2.59 3.85 11.67
N ARG A 26 3.85 3.86 12.13
CA ARG A 26 4.56 5.07 12.56
C ARG A 26 5.46 5.68 11.48
N SER A 27 5.41 5.18 10.25
CA SER A 27 6.22 5.68 9.15
C SER A 27 5.78 7.08 8.67
N TRP A 28 4.50 7.39 8.84
CA TRP A 28 3.93 8.65 8.40
C TRP A 28 2.64 8.97 9.15
N THR A 29 2.51 10.23 9.57
CA THR A 29 1.29 10.82 10.12
C THR A 29 0.97 12.07 9.30
N PRO A 30 -0.14 12.10 8.54
CA PRO A 30 -0.51 13.28 7.77
C PRO A 30 -1.02 14.40 8.67
N GLU A 31 -0.60 15.63 8.39
CA GLU A 31 -1.08 16.85 9.02
C GLU A 31 -2.45 17.26 8.43
N THR A 32 -2.67 17.03 7.13
CA THR A 32 -3.90 17.39 6.39
C THR A 32 -4.47 16.22 5.58
N ASP A 33 -5.73 16.31 5.13
CA ASP A 33 -6.35 15.28 4.27
C ASP A 33 -5.81 15.32 2.84
N GLU A 34 -5.17 16.44 2.48
CA GLU A 34 -4.54 16.72 1.21
C GLU A 34 -3.10 16.20 1.12
N ASP A 35 -2.49 15.86 2.25
CA ASP A 35 -1.13 15.34 2.28
C ASP A 35 -1.02 14.03 1.48
N ARG A 36 0.16 13.81 0.90
CA ARG A 36 0.49 12.60 0.14
C ARG A 36 1.84 12.08 0.61
N ALA A 37 1.92 10.76 0.77
CA ALA A 37 3.17 10.08 1.07
C ALA A 37 3.23 8.74 0.35
N VAL A 38 4.43 8.18 0.20
CA VAL A 38 4.66 6.79 -0.16
C VAL A 38 5.54 6.17 0.91
N ILE A 39 5.16 4.98 1.37
CA ILE A 39 5.92 4.22 2.36
C ILE A 39 6.78 3.20 1.62
N LEU A 40 8.10 3.32 1.77
CA LEU A 40 9.11 2.49 1.13
C LEU A 40 9.99 1.82 2.20
N GLU A 41 10.20 0.52 2.05
CA GLU A 41 11.16 -0.26 2.85
C GLU A 41 12.57 -0.18 2.24
N ASP A 42 13.58 -0.58 3.00
CA ASP A 42 14.99 -0.49 2.63
C ASP A 42 15.44 -1.52 1.57
N ALA A 43 14.70 -2.63 1.42
CA ALA A 43 14.96 -3.69 0.45
C ALA A 43 14.17 -3.51 -0.87
N LEU A 44 13.91 -2.26 -1.27
CA LEU A 44 13.13 -1.93 -2.46
C LEU A 44 13.97 -1.23 -3.53
N GLU A 45 13.71 -1.59 -4.78
CA GLU A 45 14.16 -0.85 -5.95
C GLU A 45 12.95 -0.19 -6.62
N VAL A 46 13.10 1.08 -6.98
CA VAL A 46 12.02 1.90 -7.54
C VAL A 46 12.30 2.25 -9.01
N SER A 47 11.29 2.13 -9.84
CA SER A 47 11.32 2.56 -11.25
C SER A 47 11.49 4.08 -11.33
N PRO A 48 12.30 4.64 -12.25
CA PRO A 48 12.34 6.09 -12.50
C PRO A 48 10.96 6.73 -12.76
N SER A 49 9.98 5.92 -13.12
CA SER A 49 8.62 6.30 -13.46
C SER A 49 7.65 6.25 -12.28
N TRP A 50 8.10 5.81 -11.09
CA TRP A 50 7.23 5.61 -9.92
C TRP A 50 6.51 6.90 -9.51
N TYR A 51 7.25 8.01 -9.40
CA TYR A 51 6.75 9.28 -8.90
C TYR A 51 5.71 9.90 -9.85
N PRO A 52 6.03 10.11 -11.14
CA PRO A 52 5.08 10.78 -12.02
C PRO A 52 3.89 9.87 -12.36
N TRP A 53 3.99 8.54 -12.22
CA TRP A 53 2.81 7.66 -12.25
C TRP A 53 1.91 7.89 -11.03
N MET A 54 2.50 7.94 -9.83
CA MET A 54 1.78 8.14 -8.58
C MET A 54 1.05 9.50 -8.54
N GLU A 55 1.69 10.58 -9.02
CA GLU A 55 1.05 11.89 -9.14
C GLU A 55 -0.21 11.82 -10.01
N LYS A 56 -0.14 11.14 -11.17
CA LYS A 56 -1.31 10.98 -12.03
C LYS A 56 -2.38 10.08 -11.43
N ALA A 57 -2.00 9.03 -10.71
CA ALA A 57 -2.95 8.19 -9.99
C ALA A 57 -3.75 8.99 -8.97
N TRP A 58 -3.08 9.83 -8.18
CA TRP A 58 -3.76 10.72 -7.26
C TRP A 58 -4.60 11.79 -7.96
N SER A 59 -4.12 12.36 -9.06
CA SER A 59 -4.87 13.35 -9.83
C SER A 59 -6.14 12.76 -10.47
N ALA A 60 -6.08 11.52 -10.96
CA ALA A 60 -7.19 10.89 -11.67
C ALA A 60 -8.21 10.22 -10.74
N TYR A 61 -7.76 9.66 -9.61
CA TYR A 61 -8.58 8.82 -8.75
C TYR A 61 -8.66 9.30 -7.30
N GLY A 62 -7.90 10.32 -6.89
CA GLY A 62 -7.78 10.75 -5.49
C GLY A 62 -9.11 11.14 -4.85
N ASP A 63 -10.04 11.69 -5.64
CA ASP A 63 -11.37 12.12 -5.18
C ASP A 63 -12.36 10.97 -4.96
N ARG A 64 -11.99 9.74 -5.35
CA ARG A 64 -12.85 8.58 -5.12
C ARG A 64 -13.13 8.38 -3.63
N PRO A 65 -14.40 8.21 -3.23
CA PRO A 65 -14.76 8.00 -1.83
C PRO A 65 -14.38 6.61 -1.32
N ASP A 66 -14.21 5.64 -2.22
CA ASP A 66 -13.88 4.24 -1.93
C ASP A 66 -12.37 3.93 -2.07
N LEU A 67 -11.53 4.96 -2.22
CA LEU A 67 -10.08 4.79 -2.36
C LEU A 67 -9.37 4.88 -1.01
N GLY A 68 -8.79 3.77 -0.56
CA GLY A 68 -7.94 3.68 0.63
C GLY A 68 -6.48 4.09 0.38
N GLY A 69 -5.99 3.94 -0.86
CA GLY A 69 -4.62 4.31 -1.24
C GLY A 69 -4.21 3.80 -2.61
N VAL A 70 -2.95 4.00 -2.96
CA VAL A 70 -2.33 3.64 -4.24
C VAL A 70 -1.12 2.74 -3.98
N SER A 71 -1.03 1.60 -4.68
CA SER A 71 0.02 0.60 -4.56
C SER A 71 0.90 0.56 -5.81
N LEU A 72 2.21 0.73 -5.62
CA LEU A 72 3.21 0.78 -6.69
C LEU A 72 3.82 -0.60 -7.01
N CYS A 73 3.69 -1.56 -6.10
CA CYS A 73 4.03 -2.95 -6.39
C CYS A 73 2.94 -3.59 -7.27
N ARG A 74 3.29 -4.63 -8.03
CA ARG A 74 2.27 -5.42 -8.76
C ARG A 74 1.46 -6.28 -7.80
N GLN A 75 0.17 -6.43 -8.04
CA GLN A 75 -0.60 -7.43 -7.29
C GLN A 75 -0.39 -8.81 -7.91
N ARG A 76 0.12 -9.74 -7.10
CA ARG A 76 0.37 -11.11 -7.55
C ARG A 76 -0.73 -12.08 -7.18
N LEU A 77 -1.47 -11.79 -6.12
CA LEU A 77 -2.34 -12.77 -5.48
C LEU A 77 -3.77 -12.27 -5.45
N ARG A 78 -4.74 -13.15 -5.65
CA ARG A 78 -6.14 -12.82 -5.43
C ARG A 78 -6.38 -12.66 -3.92
N ALA A 79 -7.11 -11.63 -3.54
CA ALA A 79 -7.43 -11.37 -2.14
C ALA A 79 -8.15 -12.56 -1.47
N SER A 80 -8.92 -13.36 -2.22
CA SER A 80 -9.81 -14.39 -1.68
C SER A 80 -9.12 -15.67 -1.20
N ASP A 81 -8.21 -16.18 -2.02
CA ASP A 81 -7.62 -17.52 -1.90
C ASP A 81 -6.09 -17.48 -1.98
N GLY A 82 -5.51 -16.32 -2.31
CA GLY A 82 -4.07 -16.19 -2.48
C GLY A 82 -3.53 -16.83 -3.75
N GLU A 83 -4.38 -17.29 -4.68
CA GLU A 83 -3.91 -17.80 -5.97
C GLU A 83 -3.33 -16.68 -6.83
N VAL A 84 -2.44 -17.05 -7.74
CA VAL A 84 -1.82 -16.09 -8.65
C VAL A 84 -2.86 -15.44 -9.55
N VAL A 85 -2.73 -14.12 -9.71
CA VAL A 85 -3.48 -13.37 -10.72
C VAL A 85 -2.79 -13.59 -12.07
N GLU A 86 -3.39 -14.42 -12.93
CA GLU A 86 -2.87 -14.71 -14.28
C GLU A 86 -3.32 -13.69 -15.34
N LYS A 87 -4.22 -12.78 -14.99
CA LYS A 87 -4.84 -11.88 -15.95
C LYS A 87 -3.97 -10.64 -16.16
N GLU A 88 -3.62 -10.37 -17.41
CA GLU A 88 -3.07 -9.07 -17.79
C GLU A 88 -4.21 -8.05 -17.98
N TRP A 89 -4.21 -7.00 -17.17
CA TRP A 89 -5.00 -5.80 -17.40
C TRP A 89 -4.16 -4.74 -18.14
N SER A 90 -4.79 -3.84 -18.88
CA SER A 90 -4.09 -2.66 -19.41
C SER A 90 -4.21 -1.45 -18.50
N ASP A 91 -5.12 -1.52 -17.53
CA ASP A 91 -5.61 -0.38 -16.78
C ASP A 91 -5.34 -0.56 -15.28
N PRO A 92 -5.11 0.53 -14.54
CA PRO A 92 -5.12 0.50 -13.09
C PRO A 92 -6.41 -0.12 -12.56
N PHE A 93 -6.31 -0.96 -11.53
CA PHE A 93 -7.46 -1.67 -10.97
C PHE A 93 -7.52 -1.54 -9.45
N LEU A 94 -8.71 -1.77 -8.90
CA LEU A 94 -8.96 -1.70 -7.47
C LEU A 94 -8.83 -3.07 -6.83
N HIS A 95 -8.16 -3.12 -5.68
CA HIS A 95 -7.90 -4.35 -4.93
C HIS A 95 -8.09 -4.15 -3.42
N ARG A 96 -8.60 -5.17 -2.72
CA ARG A 96 -8.92 -5.06 -1.28
C ARG A 96 -7.68 -5.06 -0.38
N VAL A 97 -6.70 -5.91 -0.71
CA VAL A 97 -5.43 -5.99 0.02
C VAL A 97 -4.53 -4.85 -0.49
N PRO A 98 -3.90 -4.07 0.39
CA PRO A 98 -2.95 -3.04 -0.02
C PRO A 98 -1.62 -3.68 -0.45
N GLY A 99 -0.86 -2.97 -1.26
CA GLY A 99 0.48 -3.42 -1.63
C GLY A 99 1.35 -3.53 -0.39
N SER A 100 1.92 -4.70 -0.13
CA SER A 100 2.80 -4.95 1.03
C SER A 100 4.03 -4.04 1.09
N HIS A 101 4.37 -3.41 -0.03
CA HIS A 101 5.49 -2.48 -0.17
C HIS A 101 5.12 -1.40 -1.20
N GLY A 102 5.66 -0.18 -1.05
CA GLY A 102 5.38 0.90 -2.00
C GLY A 102 3.91 1.33 -2.00
N PHE A 103 3.33 1.45 -0.80
CA PHE A 103 1.95 1.88 -0.62
C PHE A 103 1.91 3.37 -0.28
N SER A 104 1.01 4.08 -0.95
CA SER A 104 0.68 5.49 -0.75
C SER A 104 -0.74 5.55 -0.19
N PRO A 105 -0.92 5.61 1.14
CA PRO A 105 -2.25 5.60 1.73
C PRO A 105 -2.95 6.96 1.59
N LYS A 106 -4.28 6.97 1.50
CA LYS A 106 -5.07 8.22 1.52
C LYS A 106 -5.01 8.82 2.92
N ALA A 107 -4.52 10.05 3.03
CA ALA A 107 -4.18 10.70 4.30
C ALA A 107 -5.25 10.55 5.38
N ARG A 108 -6.49 10.94 5.07
CA ARG A 108 -7.61 10.84 6.00
C ARG A 108 -7.77 9.43 6.58
N HIS A 109 -7.80 8.42 5.73
CA HIS A 109 -8.01 7.03 6.14
C HIS A 109 -6.81 6.48 6.88
N TRP A 110 -5.59 6.85 6.48
CA TRP A 110 -4.37 6.46 7.17
C TRP A 110 -4.33 6.99 8.60
N ARG A 111 -4.65 8.27 8.79
CA ARG A 111 -4.69 8.89 10.13
C ARG A 111 -5.71 8.20 11.02
N GLU A 112 -6.95 8.04 10.54
CA GLU A 112 -8.00 7.36 11.30
C GLU A 112 -7.62 5.90 11.63
N PHE A 113 -6.88 5.21 10.74
CA PHE A 113 -6.37 3.87 10.97
C PHE A 113 -5.28 3.85 12.04
N VAL A 114 -4.25 4.70 11.92
CA VAL A 114 -3.15 4.78 12.88
C VAL A 114 -3.67 5.18 14.26
N ASP A 115 -4.54 6.18 14.35
CA ASP A 115 -5.18 6.61 15.60
C ASP A 115 -5.90 5.43 16.28
N TRP A 116 -6.61 4.61 15.50
CA TRP A 116 -7.22 3.38 16.01
C TRP A 116 -6.16 2.41 16.54
N THR A 117 -5.10 2.13 15.78
CA THR A 117 -4.03 1.20 16.23
C THR A 117 -3.36 1.65 17.52
N GLU A 118 -3.24 2.97 17.75
CA GLU A 118 -2.64 3.54 18.96
C GLU A 118 -3.64 3.61 20.14
N SER A 119 -4.93 3.69 19.86
CA SER A 119 -5.99 3.70 20.88
C SER A 119 -6.22 2.33 21.53
N VAL A 120 -5.83 1.24 20.86
CA VAL A 120 -6.06 -0.13 21.33
C VAL A 120 -4.91 -0.55 22.27
N PRO A 121 -5.18 -0.85 23.56
CA PRO A 121 -4.11 -1.16 24.52
C PRO A 121 -3.30 -2.41 24.18
N ASP A 122 -3.96 -3.46 23.68
CA ASP A 122 -3.30 -4.66 23.16
C ASP A 122 -3.87 -5.00 21.79
N LEU A 123 -3.20 -4.49 20.75
CA LEU A 123 -3.60 -4.69 19.37
C LEU A 123 -3.52 -6.16 18.93
N ASN A 124 -2.70 -6.99 19.59
CA ASN A 124 -2.61 -8.42 19.29
C ASN A 124 -3.79 -9.23 19.86
N ALA A 125 -4.51 -8.67 20.84
CA ALA A 125 -5.70 -9.29 21.41
C ALA A 125 -6.98 -9.02 20.59
N VAL A 126 -6.90 -8.17 19.57
CA VAL A 126 -8.04 -7.88 18.70
C VAL A 126 -8.20 -8.99 17.67
N ASP A 127 -9.40 -9.56 17.58
CA ASP A 127 -9.77 -10.42 16.46
C ASP A 127 -9.91 -9.56 15.20
N VAL A 128 -8.87 -9.62 14.38
CA VAL A 128 -8.81 -8.88 13.12
C VAL A 128 -9.19 -9.76 11.93
N ASP A 129 -9.79 -10.94 12.09
CA ASP A 129 -10.08 -11.82 10.96
C ASP A 129 -11.10 -11.22 9.98
N VAL A 130 -10.84 -11.38 8.68
CA VAL A 130 -11.76 -11.03 7.61
C VAL A 130 -12.00 -12.26 6.75
N SER A 131 -13.19 -12.85 6.88
CA SER A 131 -13.55 -14.10 6.21
C SER A 131 -13.26 -14.05 4.70
N GLY A 132 -12.62 -15.11 4.21
CA GLY A 132 -12.27 -15.25 2.80
C GLY A 132 -11.22 -14.26 2.32
N THR A 133 -10.25 -13.89 3.17
CA THR A 133 -9.08 -13.10 2.77
C THR A 133 -7.77 -13.83 3.03
N VAL A 134 -6.85 -13.75 2.09
CA VAL A 134 -5.51 -14.35 2.19
C VAL A 134 -4.69 -13.77 3.36
N THR A 135 -4.89 -12.49 3.67
CA THR A 135 -4.23 -11.82 4.79
C THR A 135 -4.65 -12.42 6.14
N THR A 136 -5.87 -12.95 6.25
CA THR A 136 -6.34 -13.62 7.47
C THR A 136 -5.58 -14.93 7.67
N GLN A 137 -5.31 -15.66 6.59
CA GLN A 137 -4.47 -16.85 6.66
C GLN A 137 -3.05 -16.49 7.11
N TRP A 138 -2.43 -15.46 6.51
CA TRP A 138 -1.10 -14.98 6.91
C TRP A 138 -1.03 -14.59 8.38
N HIS A 139 -2.06 -13.91 8.88
CA HIS A 139 -2.15 -13.51 10.28
C HIS A 139 -2.23 -14.72 11.21
N ARG A 140 -3.09 -15.70 10.90
CA ARG A 140 -3.23 -16.95 11.66
C ARG A 140 -1.97 -17.80 11.64
N ASP A 141 -1.17 -17.71 10.58
CA ASP A 141 0.15 -18.35 10.47
C ASP A 141 1.24 -17.62 11.28
N GLY A 142 0.89 -16.55 12.01
CA GLY A 142 1.79 -15.83 12.91
C GLY A 142 2.67 -14.78 12.22
N LEU A 143 2.35 -14.38 10.98
CA LEU A 143 3.11 -13.35 10.27
C LEU A 143 2.76 -11.94 10.80
N ASP A 144 3.81 -11.13 11.03
CA ASP A 144 3.69 -9.71 11.42
C ASP A 144 3.24 -8.86 10.21
N THR A 145 1.94 -8.92 9.92
CA THR A 145 1.30 -8.35 8.73
C THR A 145 0.52 -7.10 9.11
N TRP A 146 0.98 -5.94 8.64
CA TRP A 146 0.23 -4.69 8.82
C TRP A 146 -1.01 -4.66 7.90
N GLU A 147 -0.93 -5.38 6.77
CA GLU A 147 -1.96 -5.49 5.76
C GLU A 147 -3.24 -6.10 6.33
N GLN A 148 -3.14 -7.09 7.23
CA GLN A 148 -4.31 -7.68 7.85
C GLN A 148 -5.09 -6.65 8.68
N TYR A 149 -4.38 -5.86 9.49
CA TYR A 149 -5.00 -4.82 10.31
C TYR A 149 -5.66 -3.77 9.42
N TRP A 150 -5.02 -3.38 8.31
CA TRP A 150 -5.61 -2.47 7.34
C TRP A 150 -6.87 -3.05 6.66
N VAL A 151 -6.81 -4.30 6.20
CA VAL A 151 -7.93 -5.00 5.56
C VAL A 151 -9.10 -5.13 6.53
N TRP A 152 -8.84 -5.52 7.78
CA TRP A 152 -9.88 -5.56 8.81
C TRP A 152 -10.46 -4.19 9.10
N TRP A 153 -9.63 -3.16 9.23
CA TRP A 153 -10.10 -1.81 9.48
C TRP A 153 -10.98 -1.28 8.33
N CYS A 154 -10.67 -1.66 7.08
CA CYS A 154 -11.48 -1.29 5.91
C CYS A 154 -12.78 -2.11 5.78
N TRP A 155 -12.75 -3.41 6.09
CA TRP A 155 -13.79 -4.36 5.70
C TRP A 155 -14.48 -5.07 6.87
N GLY A 156 -13.75 -5.40 7.94
CA GLY A 156 -14.23 -6.16 9.10
C GLY A 156 -14.71 -5.31 10.27
N SER A 157 -14.32 -4.04 10.35
CA SER A 157 -14.54 -3.13 11.48
C SER A 157 -15.98 -2.61 11.65
N SER A 158 -17.00 -3.39 11.27
CA SER A 158 -18.42 -3.01 11.41
C SER A 158 -18.78 -2.50 12.81
N LEU A 159 -18.00 -2.89 13.82
CA LEU A 159 -18.13 -2.49 15.23
C LEU A 159 -17.51 -1.13 15.61
N ILE A 160 -16.62 -0.54 14.81
CA ILE A 160 -15.85 0.66 15.22
C ILE A 160 -16.24 1.93 14.45
N ALA A 161 -16.71 1.84 13.20
CA ALA A 161 -17.18 3.02 12.45
C ALA A 161 -18.03 2.70 11.21
N GLY A 162 -18.68 1.53 11.15
CA GLY A 162 -19.21 1.00 9.90
C GLY A 162 -18.08 0.60 8.93
N SER A 163 -18.29 -0.46 8.15
CA SER A 163 -17.27 -0.88 7.17
C SER A 163 -17.07 0.24 6.14
N LYS A 164 -15.82 0.70 6.00
CA LYS A 164 -15.46 1.78 5.07
C LYS A 164 -15.44 1.31 3.62
N SER A 165 -15.31 0.00 3.40
CA SER A 165 -15.30 -0.64 2.08
C SER A 165 -14.28 0.01 1.12
N LEU A 166 -13.06 0.23 1.62
CA LEU A 166 -12.00 0.88 0.88
C LEU A 166 -11.20 -0.10 0.03
N TYR A 167 -10.85 0.35 -1.17
CA TYR A 167 -10.02 -0.35 -2.12
C TYR A 167 -8.71 0.41 -2.37
N ASN A 168 -7.68 -0.32 -2.78
CA ASN A 168 -6.38 0.23 -3.12
C ASN A 168 -6.20 0.15 -4.63
N LEU A 169 -5.79 1.25 -5.25
CA LEU A 169 -5.51 1.29 -6.67
C LEU A 169 -4.13 0.68 -6.93
N TYR A 170 -4.05 -0.29 -7.83
CA TYR A 170 -2.79 -0.88 -8.24
C TYR A 170 -2.39 -0.42 -9.63
N VAL A 171 -1.09 -0.24 -9.82
CA VAL A 171 -0.49 -0.24 -11.15
C VAL A 171 -0.64 -1.63 -11.77
N HIS A 172 -0.91 -1.70 -13.08
CA HIS A 172 -0.87 -2.93 -13.83
C HIS A 172 -0.08 -2.74 -15.13
N PRO A 173 1.26 -2.73 -15.05
CA PRO A 173 2.06 -2.55 -16.23
C PRO A 173 2.15 -3.84 -17.05
N PRO A 174 2.44 -3.76 -18.37
CA PRO A 174 2.65 -4.92 -19.20
C PRO A 174 3.82 -5.78 -18.72
N ASP A 175 3.88 -7.02 -19.20
CA ASP A 175 4.99 -7.96 -19.00
C ASP A 175 5.29 -8.26 -17.52
N HIS A 176 4.25 -8.22 -16.68
CA HIS A 176 4.33 -8.43 -15.24
C HIS A 176 5.32 -7.50 -14.52
N ALA A 177 5.58 -6.30 -15.06
CA ALA A 177 6.48 -5.34 -14.43
C ALA A 177 5.89 -4.75 -13.13
N ALA A 178 6.65 -3.88 -12.47
CA ALA A 178 6.18 -3.08 -11.35
C ALA A 178 6.84 -1.69 -11.32
N LEU A 179 6.26 -0.75 -10.58
CA LEU A 179 6.93 0.53 -10.29
C LEU A 179 7.85 0.42 -9.08
N VAL A 180 7.60 -0.55 -8.21
CA VAL A 180 8.46 -0.91 -7.07
C VAL A 180 8.60 -2.43 -7.02
N ARG A 181 9.82 -2.92 -6.85
CA ARG A 181 10.11 -4.34 -6.60
C ARG A 181 10.87 -4.53 -5.30
N HIS A 182 10.60 -5.64 -4.64
CA HIS A 182 11.36 -6.10 -3.49
C HIS A 182 12.53 -6.98 -3.96
N GLU A 183 13.69 -6.95 -3.29
CA GLU A 183 14.88 -7.71 -3.69
C GLU A 183 14.63 -9.22 -3.84
N MET A 184 13.84 -9.80 -2.93
CA MET A 184 13.36 -11.20 -2.99
C MET A 184 12.51 -11.52 -4.24
N ASP A 185 12.10 -10.52 -5.01
CA ASP A 185 11.33 -10.63 -6.25
C ASP A 185 12.13 -10.16 -7.46
N ALA A 186 13.42 -10.53 -7.53
CA ALA A 186 14.35 -10.07 -8.54
C ALA A 186 13.95 -10.42 -10.00
N SER A 187 13.05 -11.39 -10.20
CA SER A 187 12.50 -11.73 -11.51
C SER A 187 11.48 -10.70 -12.02
N THR A 188 10.96 -9.84 -11.16
CA THR A 188 10.07 -8.73 -11.55
C THR A 188 10.89 -7.61 -12.19
N SER A 189 10.54 -7.27 -13.43
CA SER A 189 11.09 -6.11 -14.14
C SER A 189 10.51 -4.82 -13.56
N LEU A 190 11.31 -3.75 -13.57
CA LEU A 190 10.82 -2.41 -13.28
C LEU A 190 10.38 -1.72 -14.57
N VAL A 191 9.27 -0.98 -14.51
CA VAL A 191 8.79 -0.17 -15.65
C VAL A 191 9.87 0.83 -16.03
N GLY A 192 10.33 0.80 -17.28
CA GLY A 192 11.29 1.76 -17.79
C GLY A 192 10.63 3.09 -18.18
N LEU A 193 11.45 4.08 -18.54
CA LEU A 193 10.96 5.41 -18.96
C LEU A 193 10.17 5.37 -20.29
N LYS A 194 10.45 4.40 -21.17
CA LYS A 194 9.74 4.26 -22.46
C LYS A 194 8.39 3.57 -22.30
N GLU A 195 8.36 2.54 -21.47
CA GLU A 195 7.17 1.78 -21.11
C GLU A 195 6.19 2.66 -20.30
N TYR A 196 6.73 3.61 -19.54
CA TYR A 196 5.96 4.60 -18.80
C TYR A 196 5.00 5.43 -19.66
N GLU A 197 5.37 5.80 -20.88
CA GLU A 197 4.47 6.56 -21.76
C GLU A 197 3.19 5.79 -22.06
N LYS A 198 3.26 4.45 -22.11
CA LYS A 198 2.09 3.58 -22.28
C LYS A 198 1.25 3.54 -21.00
N GLU A 199 1.88 3.38 -19.83
CA GLU A 199 1.20 3.45 -18.52
C GLU A 199 0.47 4.77 -18.32
N LEU A 200 1.05 5.86 -18.80
CA LEU A 200 0.45 7.18 -18.70
C LEU A 200 -0.84 7.33 -19.50
N ASN A 201 -0.99 6.56 -20.57
CA ASN A 201 -2.19 6.57 -21.40
C ASN A 201 -3.30 5.68 -20.83
N ALA A 202 -3.03 4.88 -19.79
CA ALA A 202 -4.02 4.04 -19.12
C ALA A 202 -4.91 4.84 -18.14
N PHE A 203 -4.52 6.06 -17.78
CA PHE A 203 -5.37 6.95 -17.00
C PHE A 203 -6.50 7.52 -17.88
N PRO A 204 -7.74 7.59 -17.38
CA PRO A 204 -8.81 8.30 -18.06
C PRO A 204 -8.41 9.75 -18.29
N LYS A 205 -8.73 10.28 -19.48
CA LYS A 205 -8.48 11.66 -19.87
C LYS A 205 -9.39 12.64 -19.16
#